data_AF-A0A0A0DEF2-F1
#
_entry.id   AF-A0A0A0DEF2-F1
#
_cell.length_a   1.000
_cell.length_b   1.000
_cell.length_c   1.000
_cell.angle_alpha   90.00
_cell.angle_beta   90.00
_cell.angle_gamma   90.00
#
_symmetry.space_group_name_H-M   'P 1'
#
loop_
_entity.id
_entity.type
_entity.pdbx_description
1 polymer ?
#
loop_
_entity_poly.entity_id
_entity_poly.type
_entity_poly.pdbx_seq_one_letter_code
_entity_poly.pdbx_strand_id
1 'polypeptide(L)'
;MAQCIAIYDISGIQNFIFSTNKLREMVGGSKIVHKILFELLPEKLGYKEDNWKDERFSKEILENRLGNVIYIGGGNAFVLYKNEEAYNWVTIELQKEVFELSGGGIRLCHAKIEIDYLDQKGSFVEKIQKPLMQALTTYKQNTAPIQTARGFAFGAQDNETKEPIVLVPTLKDSHCKYASYGRFKKNEIFYSTRDEKSSEEISQYYADNFEQFRDEEEKSFVAVIHIDGNTMGKQIIDFANKNQEEEETLFEQLKAMRELSKEISKIYRDTLDNTVNEIFKKEIGTEKAYREAQELTKSIPYREIISDGDDITVIIKSNKALQFCDLFVKTLEKEKEGGNYSHLKDFHISVGIGIAFVHDKFPFSTAYDIAEQLCKNAKKRGLEYQFRKNNIDVTHSSMDFQIIKSGMTTDIKNFRSSNYYLDKNNQEPKCLLRRPYLYIKENNNTIPKEYTYSNFIDTHTELVNLGIANNKLKALQHAYATSEMEIDYVIQMIKARKKCELQPWMGNKATYFDILDVWDYLKGGQIDENLTTDD
;
A
#
# COMPACT_ATOMS: atom_id res chain seq x y z
N MET A 1 6.52 -25.14 -33.48
CA MET A 1 5.41 -24.18 -33.27
C MET A 1 6.00 -22.92 -32.70
N ALA A 2 5.52 -21.75 -33.10
CA ALA A 2 6.00 -20.49 -32.53
C ALA A 2 5.67 -20.44 -31.03
N GLN A 3 6.63 -19.97 -30.22
CA GLN A 3 6.38 -19.66 -28.82
C GLN A 3 5.51 -18.41 -28.74
N CYS A 4 4.82 -18.21 -27.61
CA CYS A 4 4.09 -16.96 -27.38
C CYS A 4 4.37 -16.42 -25.98
N ILE A 5 4.46 -15.09 -25.86
CA ILE A 5 4.49 -14.42 -24.56
C ILE A 5 3.10 -13.88 -24.28
N ALA A 6 2.61 -14.15 -23.08
CA ALA A 6 1.33 -13.66 -22.62
C ALA A 6 1.48 -12.78 -21.37
N ILE A 7 0.55 -11.85 -21.25
CA ILE A 7 0.30 -11.07 -20.04
C ILE A 7 -1.05 -11.48 -19.47
N TYR A 8 -1.10 -11.66 -18.16
CA TYR A 8 -2.32 -11.74 -17.37
C TYR A 8 -2.40 -10.54 -16.44
N ASP A 9 -3.59 -9.97 -16.30
CA ASP A 9 -3.88 -8.81 -15.46
C ASP A 9 -5.21 -9.04 -14.75
N ILE A 10 -5.20 -9.02 -13.41
CA ILE A 10 -6.43 -9.10 -12.62
C ILE A 10 -7.03 -7.70 -12.49
N SER A 11 -8.18 -7.51 -13.09
CA SER A 11 -8.93 -6.26 -13.02
C SER A 11 -9.98 -6.29 -11.90
N GLY A 12 -10.15 -5.16 -11.22
CA GLY A 12 -11.13 -5.00 -10.14
C GLY A 12 -10.63 -5.39 -8.74
N ILE A 13 -9.32 -5.53 -8.54
CA ILE A 13 -8.69 -5.94 -7.25
C ILE A 13 -9.20 -5.10 -6.07
N GLN A 14 -9.09 -3.76 -6.16
CA GLN A 14 -9.48 -2.86 -5.07
C GLN A 14 -10.96 -3.00 -4.71
N ASN A 15 -11.85 -2.95 -5.72
CA ASN A 15 -13.29 -3.12 -5.52
C ASN A 15 -13.63 -4.48 -4.90
N PHE A 16 -12.92 -5.53 -5.32
CA PHE A 16 -13.10 -6.86 -4.76
C PHE A 16 -12.62 -6.93 -3.31
N ILE A 17 -11.40 -6.48 -2.99
CA ILE A 17 -10.84 -6.54 -1.64
C ILE A 17 -11.69 -5.72 -0.67
N PHE A 18 -12.03 -4.48 -1.02
CA PHE A 18 -12.69 -3.52 -0.15
C PHE A 18 -14.23 -3.51 -0.28
N SER A 19 -14.84 -4.52 -0.92
CA SER A 19 -16.31 -4.65 -1.02
C SER A 19 -17.03 -4.86 0.32
N THR A 20 -16.27 -5.13 1.39
CA THR A 20 -16.76 -5.44 2.73
C THR A 20 -16.03 -4.56 3.73
N ASN A 21 -16.62 -4.26 4.89
CA ASN A 21 -15.96 -3.50 5.97
C ASN A 21 -15.24 -4.38 7.01
N LYS A 22 -15.19 -5.69 6.81
CA LYS A 22 -14.53 -6.62 7.74
C LYS A 22 -13.10 -6.90 7.30
N LEU A 23 -12.15 -6.60 8.18
CA LEU A 23 -10.71 -6.77 7.92
C LEU A 23 -10.34 -8.20 7.52
N ARG A 24 -10.93 -9.22 8.17
CA ARG A 24 -10.74 -10.65 7.81
C ARG A 24 -11.12 -10.94 6.36
N GLU A 25 -12.23 -10.37 5.90
CA GLU A 25 -12.73 -10.56 4.54
C GLU A 25 -11.86 -9.81 3.52
N MET A 26 -11.35 -8.62 3.86
CA MET A 26 -10.39 -7.90 3.00
C MET A 26 -9.08 -8.67 2.84
N VAL A 27 -8.50 -9.14 3.95
CA VAL A 27 -7.27 -9.95 3.92
C VAL A 27 -7.50 -11.24 3.12
N GLY A 28 -8.64 -11.91 3.33
CA GLY A 28 -9.03 -13.07 2.53
C GLY A 28 -9.14 -12.76 1.03
N GLY A 29 -9.70 -11.61 0.67
CA GLY A 29 -9.78 -11.15 -0.71
C GLY A 29 -8.41 -10.90 -1.34
N SER A 30 -7.50 -10.26 -0.59
CA SER A 30 -6.12 -10.03 -1.02
C SER A 30 -5.38 -11.35 -1.23
N LYS A 31 -5.55 -12.31 -0.31
CA LYS A 31 -4.99 -13.67 -0.44
C LYS A 31 -5.55 -14.44 -1.64
N ILE A 32 -6.83 -14.26 -1.99
CA ILE A 32 -7.40 -14.85 -3.23
C ILE A 32 -6.67 -14.32 -4.46
N VAL A 33 -6.45 -13.01 -4.55
CA VAL A 33 -5.73 -12.39 -5.67
C VAL A 33 -4.30 -12.91 -5.75
N HIS A 34 -3.62 -13.03 -4.61
CA HIS A 34 -2.29 -13.62 -4.52
C HIS A 34 -2.28 -15.08 -5.01
N LYS A 35 -3.17 -15.92 -4.47
CA LYS A 35 -3.30 -17.35 -4.82
C LYS A 35 -3.52 -17.58 -6.30
N ILE A 36 -4.34 -16.76 -6.96
CA ILE A 36 -4.62 -16.91 -8.40
C ILE A 36 -3.35 -16.80 -9.25
N LEU A 37 -2.51 -15.80 -9.00
CA LEU A 37 -1.32 -15.58 -9.82
C LEU A 37 -0.11 -16.34 -9.28
N PHE A 38 0.12 -16.37 -7.97
CA PHE A 38 1.33 -16.94 -7.39
C PHE A 38 1.27 -18.45 -7.18
N GLU A 39 0.07 -19.04 -6.99
CA GLU A 39 -0.12 -20.48 -6.79
C GLU A 39 -0.73 -21.15 -8.03
N LEU A 40 -1.94 -20.74 -8.41
CA LEU A 40 -2.73 -21.46 -9.43
C LEU A 40 -2.14 -21.33 -10.83
N LEU A 41 -1.68 -20.16 -11.25
CA LEU A 41 -1.06 -19.99 -12.56
C LEU A 41 0.20 -20.88 -12.71
N PRO A 42 1.18 -20.87 -11.79
CA PRO A 42 2.29 -21.81 -11.79
C PRO A 42 1.86 -23.28 -11.77
N GLU A 43 0.88 -23.64 -10.96
CA GLU A 43 0.33 -25.01 -10.92
C GLU A 43 -0.18 -25.45 -12.31
N LYS A 44 -1.02 -24.63 -12.96
CA LYS A 44 -1.54 -24.93 -14.30
C LYS A 44 -0.44 -24.94 -15.38
N LEU A 45 0.68 -24.25 -15.15
CA LEU A 45 1.84 -24.29 -16.04
C LEU A 45 2.69 -25.58 -15.87
N GLY A 46 2.47 -26.34 -14.80
CA GLY A 46 3.20 -27.56 -14.49
C GLY A 46 4.36 -27.39 -13.50
N TYR A 47 4.39 -26.31 -12.72
CA TYR A 47 5.31 -26.17 -11.59
C TYR A 47 4.88 -27.08 -10.42
N LYS A 48 5.86 -27.61 -9.67
CA LYS A 48 5.62 -28.32 -8.42
C LYS A 48 5.95 -27.37 -7.26
N GLU A 49 5.03 -27.24 -6.30
CA GLU A 49 5.20 -26.51 -5.03
C GLU A 49 5.61 -25.03 -5.17
N ASP A 50 5.04 -24.25 -6.10
CA ASP A 50 5.31 -22.80 -6.27
C ASP A 50 6.77 -22.38 -6.45
N ASN A 51 7.66 -23.33 -6.74
CA ASN A 51 9.10 -23.15 -6.87
C ASN A 51 9.53 -22.32 -8.09
N TRP A 52 8.58 -21.71 -8.80
CA TRP A 52 8.88 -20.92 -9.99
C TRP A 52 9.87 -19.80 -9.69
N LYS A 53 9.89 -19.23 -8.48
CA LYS A 53 10.83 -18.16 -8.10
C LYS A 53 12.28 -18.65 -7.98
N ASP A 54 12.48 -19.86 -7.47
CA ASP A 54 13.82 -20.40 -7.18
C ASP A 54 14.46 -21.05 -8.41
N GLU A 55 13.66 -21.35 -9.43
CA GLU A 55 14.15 -21.92 -10.66
C GLU A 55 14.81 -20.90 -11.59
N ARG A 56 15.94 -21.33 -12.18
CA ARG A 56 16.63 -20.59 -13.24
C ARG A 56 15.71 -20.46 -14.45
N PHE A 57 15.54 -19.23 -14.91
CA PHE A 57 14.76 -18.95 -16.12
C PHE A 57 15.46 -19.55 -17.35
N SER A 58 14.72 -20.32 -18.14
CA SER A 58 15.19 -21.01 -19.34
C SER A 58 14.31 -20.65 -20.55
N LYS A 59 14.93 -20.54 -21.71
CA LYS A 59 14.24 -20.38 -23.00
C LYS A 59 13.55 -21.67 -23.45
N GLU A 60 14.14 -22.81 -23.08
CA GLU A 60 13.57 -24.14 -23.30
C GLU A 60 12.60 -24.44 -22.17
N ILE A 61 11.34 -24.69 -22.55
CA ILE A 61 10.29 -25.10 -21.63
C ILE A 61 10.40 -26.62 -21.50
N LEU A 62 10.47 -27.09 -20.26
CA LEU A 62 10.56 -28.52 -19.95
C LEU A 62 9.37 -29.27 -20.57
N GLU A 63 9.58 -30.53 -20.98
CA GLU A 63 8.55 -31.33 -21.68
C GLU A 63 7.24 -31.47 -20.87
N ASN A 64 7.35 -31.51 -19.55
CA ASN A 64 6.22 -31.60 -18.63
C ASN A 64 5.58 -30.23 -18.28
N ARG A 65 5.97 -29.15 -18.95
CA ARG A 65 5.45 -27.80 -18.72
C ARG A 65 4.72 -27.23 -19.92
N LEU A 66 3.81 -26.31 -19.62
CA LEU A 66 3.05 -25.54 -20.61
C LEU A 66 3.69 -24.17 -20.89
N GLY A 67 4.47 -23.65 -19.93
CA GLY A 67 5.21 -22.41 -20.05
C GLY A 67 6.12 -22.14 -18.87
N ASN A 68 6.93 -21.09 -18.97
CA ASN A 68 7.77 -20.56 -17.92
C ASN A 68 7.26 -19.18 -17.49
N VAL A 69 7.06 -18.99 -16.19
CA VAL A 69 6.76 -17.67 -15.64
C VAL A 69 7.98 -16.77 -15.87
N ILE A 70 7.78 -15.56 -16.37
CA ILE A 70 8.80 -14.51 -16.46
C ILE A 70 8.78 -13.75 -15.14
N TYR A 71 7.67 -13.08 -14.81
CA TYR A 71 7.48 -12.43 -13.52
C TYR A 71 6.01 -12.38 -13.13
N ILE A 72 5.75 -12.19 -11.83
CA ILE A 72 4.43 -11.99 -11.24
C ILE A 72 4.56 -10.87 -10.19
N GLY A 73 3.69 -9.87 -10.26
CA GLY A 73 3.63 -8.78 -9.29
C GLY A 73 2.62 -7.70 -9.67
N GLY A 74 2.10 -7.00 -8.67
CA GLY A 74 1.13 -5.91 -8.83
C GLY A 74 -0.15 -6.35 -9.54
N GLY A 75 -0.65 -7.55 -9.25
CA GLY A 75 -1.81 -8.13 -9.93
C GLY A 75 -1.61 -8.51 -11.40
N ASN A 76 -0.35 -8.54 -11.87
CA ASN A 76 0.02 -8.87 -13.24
C ASN A 76 0.99 -10.07 -13.30
N ALA A 77 0.96 -10.82 -14.40
CA ALA A 77 1.92 -11.88 -14.68
C ALA A 77 2.34 -11.89 -16.14
N PHE A 78 3.63 -12.11 -16.39
CA PHE A 78 4.17 -12.39 -17.72
C PHE A 78 4.61 -13.85 -17.80
N VAL A 79 4.22 -14.53 -18.88
CA VAL A 79 4.51 -15.96 -19.07
C VAL A 79 4.96 -16.22 -20.49
N LEU A 80 6.03 -17.01 -20.64
CA LEU A 80 6.49 -17.56 -21.91
C LEU A 80 5.85 -18.95 -22.10
N TYR A 81 5.02 -19.12 -23.11
CA TYR A 81 4.34 -20.39 -23.42
C TYR A 81 5.02 -21.15 -24.55
N LYS A 82 4.90 -22.47 -24.52
CA LYS A 82 5.47 -23.35 -25.55
C LYS A 82 4.82 -23.16 -26.92
N ASN A 83 3.53 -22.86 -26.93
CA ASN A 83 2.72 -22.63 -28.12
C ASN A 83 1.37 -21.99 -27.72
N GLU A 84 0.59 -21.60 -28.72
CA GLU A 84 -0.74 -21.04 -28.54
C GLU A 84 -1.73 -21.99 -27.86
N GLU A 85 -1.68 -23.29 -28.17
CA GLU A 85 -2.58 -24.28 -27.57
C GLU A 85 -2.43 -24.34 -26.04
N ALA A 86 -1.20 -24.30 -25.55
CA ALA A 86 -0.87 -24.27 -24.13
C ALA A 86 -1.40 -23.00 -23.45
N TYR A 87 -1.21 -21.84 -24.09
CA TYR A 87 -1.74 -20.57 -23.61
C TYR A 87 -3.27 -20.60 -23.52
N ASN A 88 -3.95 -21.08 -24.56
CA ASN A 88 -5.41 -21.15 -24.59
C ASN A 88 -5.95 -22.08 -23.49
N TRP A 89 -5.34 -23.25 -23.31
CA TRP A 89 -5.74 -24.20 -22.27
C TRP A 89 -5.55 -23.61 -20.87
N VAL A 90 -4.36 -23.06 -20.55
CA VAL A 90 -4.10 -22.47 -19.24
C VAL A 90 -5.02 -21.28 -18.98
N THR A 91 -5.25 -20.43 -19.97
CA THR A 91 -6.16 -19.28 -19.83
C THR A 91 -7.57 -19.70 -19.48
N ILE A 92 -8.13 -20.69 -20.19
CA ILE A 92 -9.50 -21.18 -19.95
C ILE A 92 -9.62 -21.77 -18.54
N GLU A 93 -8.68 -22.60 -18.13
CA GLU A 93 -8.70 -23.22 -16.80
C GLU A 93 -8.50 -22.19 -15.70
N LEU A 94 -7.54 -21.27 -15.86
CA LEU A 94 -7.32 -20.20 -14.89
C LEU A 94 -8.53 -19.27 -14.77
N GLN A 95 -9.21 -18.97 -15.88
CA GLN A 95 -10.41 -18.12 -15.87
C GLN A 95 -11.59 -18.77 -15.11
N LYS A 96 -11.74 -20.11 -15.17
CA LYS A 96 -12.71 -20.85 -14.36
C LYS A 96 -12.38 -20.74 -12.87
N GLU A 97 -11.12 -21.00 -12.51
CA GLU A 97 -10.65 -20.91 -11.11
C GLU A 97 -10.82 -19.48 -10.54
N VAL A 98 -10.50 -18.46 -11.34
CA VAL A 98 -10.73 -17.05 -10.97
C VAL A 98 -12.19 -16.79 -10.68
N PHE A 99 -13.10 -17.30 -11.52
CA PHE A 99 -14.54 -17.15 -11.31
C PHE A 99 -15.00 -17.89 -10.04
N GLU A 100 -14.52 -19.12 -9.81
CA GLU A 100 -14.87 -19.94 -8.64
C GLU A 100 -14.33 -19.39 -7.33
N LEU A 101 -13.15 -18.78 -7.31
CA LEU A 101 -12.56 -18.20 -6.10
C LEU A 101 -13.09 -16.80 -5.79
N SER A 102 -13.44 -16.02 -6.80
CA SER A 102 -13.91 -14.64 -6.61
C SER A 102 -15.43 -14.49 -6.63
N GLY A 103 -16.17 -15.50 -7.08
CA GLY A 103 -17.60 -15.36 -7.33
C GLY A 103 -17.94 -14.38 -8.45
N GLY A 104 -17.02 -14.18 -9.40
CA GLY A 104 -17.13 -13.14 -10.43
C GLY A 104 -16.80 -11.73 -9.93
N GLY A 105 -16.27 -11.59 -8.72
CA GLY A 105 -15.88 -10.30 -8.13
C GLY A 105 -14.63 -9.67 -8.76
N ILE A 106 -13.79 -10.46 -9.43
CA ILE A 106 -12.63 -9.98 -10.23
C ILE A 106 -12.68 -10.57 -11.63
N ARG A 107 -11.94 -9.93 -12.54
CA ARG A 107 -11.85 -10.34 -13.93
C ARG A 107 -10.39 -10.62 -14.31
N LEU A 108 -10.14 -11.81 -14.84
CA LEU A 108 -8.86 -12.12 -15.50
C LEU A 108 -8.86 -11.52 -16.91
N CYS A 109 -8.00 -10.53 -17.13
CA CYS A 109 -7.70 -9.99 -18.44
C CYS A 109 -6.41 -10.64 -18.96
N HIS A 110 -6.35 -10.90 -20.25
CA HIS A 110 -5.18 -11.55 -20.83
C HIS A 110 -4.94 -11.10 -22.27
N ALA A 111 -3.69 -11.18 -22.71
CA ALA A 111 -3.31 -10.99 -24.10
C ALA A 111 -2.05 -11.80 -24.40
N LYS A 112 -1.83 -12.11 -25.68
CA LYS A 112 -0.60 -12.77 -26.14
C LYS A 112 0.00 -12.05 -27.35
N ILE A 113 1.28 -12.28 -27.56
CA ILE A 113 1.99 -12.02 -28.81
C ILE A 113 2.79 -13.27 -29.20
N GLU A 114 2.97 -13.49 -30.50
CA GLU A 114 3.82 -14.56 -31.01
C GLU A 114 5.27 -14.09 -31.11
N ILE A 115 6.20 -15.00 -30.83
CA ILE A 115 7.64 -14.73 -30.90
C ILE A 115 8.33 -15.87 -31.64
N ASP A 116 8.98 -15.50 -32.74
CA ASP A 116 9.68 -16.46 -33.59
C ASP A 116 10.99 -16.94 -32.97
N TYR A 117 11.78 -16.02 -32.39
CA TYR A 117 13.09 -16.33 -31.78
C TYR A 117 13.37 -15.41 -30.58
N LEU A 118 13.78 -15.99 -29.45
CA LEU A 118 14.23 -15.25 -28.26
C LEU A 118 15.72 -14.90 -28.29
N ASP A 119 16.52 -15.62 -29.08
CA ASP A 119 17.96 -15.36 -29.25
C ASP A 119 18.22 -14.19 -30.22
N GLN A 120 17.18 -13.56 -30.78
CA GLN A 120 17.33 -12.40 -31.64
C GLN A 120 17.69 -11.15 -30.83
N LYS A 121 18.48 -10.26 -31.44
CA LYS A 121 18.69 -8.91 -30.93
C LYS A 121 17.45 -8.04 -31.12
N GLY A 122 17.22 -7.12 -30.20
CA GLY A 122 16.15 -6.14 -30.30
C GLY A 122 15.72 -5.61 -28.93
N SER A 123 14.85 -4.60 -28.94
CA SER A 123 14.32 -4.00 -27.72
C SER A 123 13.16 -4.83 -27.16
N PHE A 124 13.27 -5.27 -25.90
CA PHE A 124 12.15 -5.83 -25.13
C PHE A 124 10.94 -4.87 -25.12
N VAL A 125 11.20 -3.56 -24.97
CA VAL A 125 10.15 -2.54 -24.90
C VAL A 125 9.36 -2.49 -26.21
N GLU A 126 10.05 -2.38 -27.35
CA GLU A 126 9.40 -2.26 -28.66
C GLU A 126 8.82 -3.58 -29.17
N LYS A 127 9.52 -4.70 -29.00
CA LYS A 127 9.12 -6.00 -29.55
C LYS A 127 8.14 -6.77 -28.66
N ILE A 128 8.18 -6.57 -27.34
CA ILE A 128 7.38 -7.37 -26.39
C ILE A 128 6.43 -6.50 -25.58
N GLN A 129 6.94 -5.55 -24.80
CA GLN A 129 6.14 -4.84 -23.81
C GLN A 129 5.04 -3.98 -24.46
N LYS A 130 5.39 -3.11 -25.42
CA LYS A 130 4.43 -2.20 -26.07
C LYS A 130 3.33 -2.96 -26.83
N PRO A 131 3.63 -3.92 -27.72
CA PRO A 131 2.59 -4.68 -28.43
C PRO A 131 1.67 -5.45 -27.48
N LEU A 132 2.23 -6.06 -26.44
CA LEU A 132 1.46 -6.86 -25.48
C LEU A 132 0.54 -5.98 -24.62
N MET A 133 0.99 -4.79 -24.19
CA MET A 133 0.16 -3.83 -23.46
C MET A 133 -0.95 -3.24 -24.34
N GLN A 134 -0.69 -2.99 -25.62
CA GLN A 134 -1.72 -2.56 -26.58
C GLN A 134 -2.79 -3.65 -26.78
N ALA A 135 -2.37 -4.91 -26.92
CA ALA A 135 -3.27 -6.05 -27.03
C ALA A 135 -4.12 -6.22 -25.76
N LEU A 136 -3.51 -6.11 -24.57
CA LEU A 136 -4.24 -6.17 -23.29
C LEU A 136 -5.24 -5.02 -23.15
N THR A 137 -4.87 -3.81 -23.54
CA THR A 137 -5.77 -2.64 -23.50
C THR A 137 -6.99 -2.87 -24.41
N THR A 138 -6.75 -3.39 -25.61
CA THR A 138 -7.81 -3.76 -26.56
C THR A 138 -8.72 -4.84 -25.98
N TYR A 139 -8.16 -5.85 -25.33
CA TYR A 139 -8.93 -6.88 -24.64
C TYR A 139 -9.82 -6.30 -23.54
N LYS A 140 -9.25 -5.44 -22.68
CA LYS A 140 -9.98 -4.79 -21.58
C LYS A 140 -11.19 -4.00 -22.07
N GLN A 141 -11.05 -3.29 -23.19
CA GLN A 141 -12.11 -2.49 -23.83
C GLN A 141 -13.20 -3.35 -24.49
N ASN A 142 -12.82 -4.46 -25.13
CA ASN A 142 -13.73 -5.23 -25.97
C ASN A 142 -14.46 -6.38 -25.26
N THR A 143 -13.97 -6.81 -24.10
CA THR A 143 -14.60 -7.91 -23.35
C THR A 143 -15.27 -7.39 -22.08
N ALA A 144 -16.48 -7.87 -21.81
CA ALA A 144 -17.22 -7.53 -20.60
C ALA A 144 -16.82 -8.47 -19.44
N PRO A 145 -16.90 -8.03 -18.18
CA PRO A 145 -16.75 -8.92 -17.04
C PRO A 145 -17.80 -10.03 -17.08
N ILE A 146 -17.39 -11.25 -16.69
CA ILE A 146 -18.33 -12.34 -16.46
C ILE A 146 -19.19 -11.95 -15.25
N GLN A 147 -20.50 -11.83 -15.45
CA GLN A 147 -21.43 -11.54 -14.36
C GLN A 147 -22.08 -12.81 -13.85
N THR A 148 -22.13 -12.97 -12.54
CA THR A 148 -23.00 -13.96 -11.90
C THR A 148 -24.46 -13.56 -12.09
N ALA A 149 -25.36 -14.54 -12.00
CA ALA A 149 -26.78 -14.23 -11.88
C ALA A 149 -26.97 -13.39 -10.59
N ARG A 150 -27.36 -12.12 -10.72
CA ARG A 150 -27.46 -11.15 -9.60
C ARG A 150 -28.61 -11.42 -8.63
N GLY A 151 -29.02 -12.69 -8.51
CA GLY A 151 -30.22 -13.12 -7.80
C GLY A 151 -31.50 -12.81 -8.57
N PHE A 152 -32.58 -13.44 -8.11
CA PHE A 152 -33.95 -13.11 -8.53
C PHE A 152 -34.56 -12.08 -7.56
N ALA A 153 -35.64 -11.42 -7.94
CA ALA A 153 -36.30 -10.39 -7.12
C ALA A 153 -36.79 -10.88 -5.73
N PHE A 154 -36.89 -12.20 -5.53
CA PHE A 154 -37.25 -12.83 -4.26
C PHE A 154 -36.05 -13.30 -3.42
N GLY A 155 -34.83 -13.22 -3.96
CA GLY A 155 -33.61 -13.65 -3.28
C GLY A 155 -33.16 -12.63 -2.24
N ALA A 156 -32.75 -13.11 -1.06
CA ALA A 156 -32.13 -12.25 -0.07
C ALA A 156 -30.78 -11.72 -0.60
N GLN A 157 -30.47 -10.46 -0.30
CA GLN A 157 -29.24 -9.80 -0.72
C GLN A 157 -28.39 -9.43 0.50
N ASP A 158 -27.08 -9.50 0.34
CA ASP A 158 -26.15 -9.03 1.36
C ASP A 158 -26.19 -7.51 1.47
N ASN A 159 -26.22 -6.99 2.70
CA ASN A 159 -26.33 -5.55 2.93
C ASN A 159 -25.08 -4.76 2.54
N GLU A 160 -23.90 -5.38 2.56
CA GLU A 160 -22.63 -4.75 2.20
C GLU A 160 -22.37 -4.91 0.70
N THR A 161 -22.35 -6.14 0.18
CA THR A 161 -21.93 -6.42 -1.21
C THR A 161 -23.06 -6.31 -2.23
N LYS A 162 -24.33 -6.31 -1.78
CA LYS A 162 -25.53 -6.36 -2.65
C LYS A 162 -25.63 -7.62 -3.51
N GLU A 163 -24.78 -8.61 -3.26
CA GLU A 163 -24.81 -9.90 -3.93
C GLU A 163 -25.90 -10.80 -3.33
N PRO A 164 -26.43 -11.76 -4.11
CA PRO A 164 -27.38 -12.74 -3.59
C PRO A 164 -26.76 -13.57 -2.47
N ILE A 165 -27.53 -13.80 -1.42
CA ILE A 165 -27.19 -14.72 -0.35
C ILE A 165 -27.45 -16.14 -0.83
N VAL A 166 -26.44 -17.00 -0.72
CA VAL A 166 -26.52 -18.40 -1.11
C VAL A 166 -26.29 -19.32 0.09
N LEU A 167 -26.74 -20.56 -0.03
CA LEU A 167 -26.38 -21.63 0.90
C LEU A 167 -24.91 -22.01 0.63
N VAL A 168 -24.05 -21.87 1.63
CA VAL A 168 -22.65 -22.25 1.50
C VAL A 168 -22.36 -23.52 2.31
N PRO A 169 -21.74 -24.54 1.70
CA PRO A 169 -21.34 -25.74 2.44
C PRO A 169 -20.21 -25.38 3.40
N THR A 170 -20.41 -25.64 4.69
CA THR A 170 -19.36 -25.61 5.70
C THR A 170 -18.82 -27.03 5.94
N LEU A 171 -17.66 -27.17 6.59
CA LEU A 171 -17.11 -28.48 7.00
C LEU A 171 -18.21 -29.37 7.60
N LYS A 172 -18.17 -30.67 7.27
CA LYS A 172 -19.28 -31.66 7.31
C LYS A 172 -20.18 -31.70 8.57
N ASP A 173 -19.79 -31.12 9.70
CA ASP A 173 -20.55 -31.08 10.96
C ASP A 173 -21.06 -29.69 11.38
N SER A 174 -21.01 -28.69 10.50
CA SER A 174 -21.40 -27.30 10.78
C SER A 174 -22.80 -26.98 10.25
N HIS A 175 -23.60 -26.23 11.01
CA HIS A 175 -24.86 -25.66 10.53
C HIS A 175 -24.63 -24.91 9.21
N CYS A 176 -25.40 -25.24 8.17
CA CYS A 176 -25.28 -24.56 6.88
C CYS A 176 -25.33 -23.04 7.08
N LYS A 177 -24.35 -22.32 6.54
CA LYS A 177 -24.28 -20.87 6.64
C LYS A 177 -24.89 -20.23 5.40
N TYR A 178 -25.43 -19.03 5.59
CA TYR A 178 -25.95 -18.17 4.53
C TYR A 178 -25.04 -16.96 4.41
N ALA A 179 -24.46 -16.74 3.23
CA ALA A 179 -23.63 -15.58 2.92
C ALA A 179 -23.62 -15.34 1.41
N SER A 180 -23.19 -14.15 0.96
CA SER A 180 -22.78 -14.02 -0.43
C SER A 180 -21.54 -14.87 -0.71
N TYR A 181 -21.48 -15.45 -1.91
CA TYR A 181 -20.46 -16.43 -2.26
C TYR A 181 -19.03 -15.85 -2.16
N GLY A 182 -18.82 -14.62 -2.63
CA GLY A 182 -17.52 -13.94 -2.53
C GLY A 182 -17.08 -13.73 -1.08
N ARG A 183 -17.99 -13.36 -0.17
CA ARG A 183 -17.69 -13.22 1.28
C ARG A 183 -17.33 -14.55 1.92
N PHE A 184 -18.02 -15.62 1.54
CA PHE A 184 -17.72 -16.96 2.01
C PHE A 184 -16.30 -17.37 1.60
N LYS A 185 -15.94 -17.23 0.31
CA LYS A 185 -14.60 -17.56 -0.19
C LYS A 185 -13.49 -16.74 0.47
N LYS A 186 -13.70 -15.45 0.66
CA LYS A 186 -12.77 -14.59 1.41
C LYS A 186 -12.53 -15.12 2.83
N ASN A 187 -13.58 -15.45 3.56
CA ASN A 187 -13.45 -15.99 4.92
C ASN A 187 -12.79 -17.37 4.92
N GLU A 188 -13.18 -18.26 4.00
CA GLU A 188 -12.59 -19.60 3.85
C GLU A 188 -11.06 -19.51 3.69
N ILE A 189 -10.59 -18.70 2.74
CA ILE A 189 -9.17 -18.49 2.48
C ILE A 189 -8.47 -17.80 3.66
N PHE A 190 -9.12 -16.85 4.33
CA PHE A 190 -8.55 -16.19 5.49
C PHE A 190 -8.22 -17.17 6.62
N TYR A 191 -9.14 -18.10 6.94
CA TYR A 191 -8.92 -19.07 8.01
C TYR A 191 -7.98 -20.20 7.60
N SER A 192 -8.10 -20.75 6.38
CA SER A 192 -7.22 -21.84 5.92
C SER A 192 -5.74 -21.44 5.99
N THR A 193 -5.43 -20.24 5.49
CA THR A 193 -4.06 -19.71 5.46
C THR A 193 -3.58 -19.17 6.82
N ARG A 194 -4.47 -19.03 7.81
CA ARG A 194 -4.08 -18.69 9.18
C ARG A 194 -3.64 -19.93 9.94
N ASP A 195 -4.30 -21.05 9.69
CA ASP A 195 -4.04 -22.32 10.35
C ASP A 195 -2.84 -23.07 9.73
N GLU A 196 -2.45 -22.74 8.49
CA GLU A 196 -1.37 -23.40 7.72
C GLU A 196 0.07 -22.93 8.03
N LYS A 197 0.30 -21.83 8.76
CA LYS A 197 1.66 -21.27 8.93
C LYS A 197 2.31 -21.58 10.28
N SER A 198 3.63 -21.81 10.22
CA SER A 198 4.52 -22.11 11.34
C SER A 198 4.39 -21.10 12.48
N SER A 199 4.62 -21.57 13.71
CA SER A 199 4.54 -20.81 14.97
C SER A 199 5.48 -19.60 15.09
N GLU A 200 6.23 -19.25 14.05
CA GLU A 200 7.33 -18.28 14.10
C GLU A 200 7.08 -16.99 13.29
N GLU A 201 6.16 -16.97 12.33
CA GLU A 201 5.90 -15.76 11.55
C GLU A 201 5.19 -14.68 12.38
N ILE A 202 5.64 -13.43 12.29
CA ILE A 202 5.03 -12.29 13.01
C ILE A 202 3.58 -12.03 12.58
N SER A 203 3.23 -12.42 11.36
CA SER A 203 1.90 -12.26 10.76
C SER A 203 0.78 -12.91 11.58
N GLN A 204 1.11 -13.92 12.39
CA GLN A 204 0.17 -14.59 13.30
C GLN A 204 -0.32 -13.70 14.44
N TYR A 205 0.46 -12.67 14.79
CA TYR A 205 0.14 -11.72 15.86
C TYR A 205 -0.70 -10.55 15.37
N TYR A 206 -0.90 -10.39 14.06
CA TYR A 206 -1.61 -9.23 13.52
C TYR A 206 -3.08 -9.21 13.91
N ALA A 207 -3.61 -8.01 14.13
CA ALA A 207 -4.99 -7.78 14.49
C ALA A 207 -5.96 -8.28 13.41
N ASP A 208 -7.04 -8.94 13.82
CA ASP A 208 -8.17 -9.24 12.94
C ASP A 208 -9.27 -8.18 12.99
N ASN A 209 -9.28 -7.40 14.06
CA ASN A 209 -10.16 -6.26 14.30
C ASN A 209 -9.44 -5.31 15.24
N PHE A 210 -9.85 -4.04 15.20
CA PHE A 210 -9.24 -3.00 16.02
C PHE A 210 -10.06 -2.63 17.26
N GLU A 211 -11.21 -3.28 17.49
CA GLU A 211 -12.11 -2.95 18.61
C GLU A 211 -11.51 -3.28 19.98
N GLN A 212 -10.59 -4.25 20.03
CA GLN A 212 -9.87 -4.63 21.25
C GLN A 212 -8.75 -3.65 21.66
N PHE A 213 -8.37 -2.72 20.78
CA PHE A 213 -7.32 -1.72 21.05
C PHE A 213 -7.88 -0.35 21.41
N ARG A 214 -9.18 -0.31 21.73
CA ARG A 214 -9.85 0.87 22.21
C ARG A 214 -9.41 1.12 23.64
N ASP A 215 -8.80 2.27 23.88
CA ASP A 215 -8.64 2.78 25.23
C ASP A 215 -10.00 3.33 25.67
N GLU A 216 -10.50 2.97 26.86
CA GLU A 216 -11.85 3.30 27.34
C GLU A 216 -12.11 4.83 27.40
N GLU A 217 -11.05 5.62 27.52
CA GLU A 217 -11.09 7.09 27.61
C GLU A 217 -10.75 7.81 26.28
N GLU A 218 -10.27 7.12 25.24
CA GLU A 218 -9.84 7.75 23.98
C GLU A 218 -10.77 7.50 22.80
N LYS A 219 -10.82 8.47 21.88
CA LYS A 219 -11.45 8.26 20.57
C LYS A 219 -10.66 7.19 19.82
N SER A 220 -11.30 6.06 19.54
CA SER A 220 -10.68 4.92 18.86
C SER A 220 -10.41 5.23 17.38
N PHE A 221 -9.27 5.87 17.11
CA PHE A 221 -8.79 6.18 15.78
C PHE A 221 -7.76 5.14 15.32
N VAL A 222 -7.91 4.74 14.06
CA VAL A 222 -6.94 3.93 13.31
C VAL A 222 -6.39 4.77 12.18
N ALA A 223 -5.25 4.36 11.65
CA ALA A 223 -4.69 4.93 10.43
C ALA A 223 -4.70 3.88 9.32
N VAL A 224 -5.30 4.23 8.18
CA VAL A 224 -5.13 3.50 6.92
C VAL A 224 -4.00 4.16 6.16
N ILE A 225 -2.96 3.40 5.88
CA ILE A 225 -1.74 3.89 5.23
C ILE A 225 -1.61 3.17 3.89
N HIS A 226 -1.44 3.94 2.82
CA HIS A 226 -1.12 3.43 1.50
C HIS A 226 0.26 3.97 1.09
N ILE A 227 1.14 3.06 0.69
CA ILE A 227 2.52 3.31 0.27
C ILE A 227 2.65 2.75 -1.14
N ASP A 228 3.19 3.56 -2.04
CA ASP A 228 3.37 3.17 -3.44
C ASP A 228 4.70 3.73 -3.98
N GLY A 229 5.42 2.92 -4.74
CA GLY A 229 6.68 3.27 -5.38
C GLY A 229 6.57 4.47 -6.32
N ASN A 230 7.58 5.35 -6.27
CA ASN A 230 7.63 6.51 -7.14
C ASN A 230 8.20 6.16 -8.51
N THR A 231 7.46 6.53 -9.56
CA THR A 231 7.96 6.49 -10.94
C THR A 231 8.36 5.09 -11.41
N MET A 232 7.87 4.02 -10.78
CA MET A 232 8.32 2.64 -11.01
C MET A 232 8.17 2.19 -12.47
N GLY A 233 7.03 2.48 -13.10
CA GLY A 233 6.84 2.13 -14.52
C GLY A 233 7.87 2.77 -15.45
N LYS A 234 8.26 4.04 -15.20
CA LYS A 234 9.30 4.73 -15.98
C LYS A 234 10.67 4.10 -15.70
N GLN A 235 10.99 3.84 -14.43
CA GLN A 235 12.27 3.22 -14.07
C GLN A 235 12.43 1.82 -14.65
N ILE A 236 11.34 1.04 -14.72
CA ILE A 236 11.33 -0.28 -15.38
C ILE A 236 11.61 -0.14 -16.89
N ILE A 237 11.00 0.84 -17.56
CA ILE A 237 11.26 1.12 -18.98
C ILE A 237 12.71 1.58 -19.18
N ASP A 238 13.21 2.48 -18.33
CA ASP A 238 14.58 2.99 -18.41
C ASP A 238 15.61 1.88 -18.18
N PHE A 239 15.34 0.96 -17.24
CA PHE A 239 16.14 -0.26 -17.03
C PHE A 239 16.12 -1.17 -18.27
N ALA A 240 14.94 -1.43 -18.83
CA ALA A 240 14.80 -2.22 -20.04
C ALA A 240 15.45 -1.56 -21.27
N ASN A 241 15.60 -0.23 -21.28
CA ASN A 241 16.30 0.51 -22.32
C ASN A 241 17.81 0.55 -22.13
N LYS A 242 18.32 0.60 -20.90
CA LYS A 242 19.76 0.55 -20.61
C LYS A 242 20.38 -0.80 -20.97
N ASN A 243 19.65 -1.89 -20.74
CA ASN A 243 20.05 -3.24 -21.18
C ASN A 243 19.90 -3.43 -22.72
N GLN A 244 19.80 -2.36 -23.50
CA GLN A 244 19.82 -2.39 -24.98
C GLN A 244 21.18 -2.03 -25.57
N GLU A 245 22.26 -2.06 -24.78
CA GLU A 245 23.60 -2.10 -25.37
C GLU A 245 23.62 -3.24 -26.41
N GLU A 246 24.10 -2.95 -27.63
CA GLU A 246 23.73 -3.54 -28.93
C GLU A 246 23.98 -5.06 -29.09
N GLU A 247 24.30 -5.78 -28.02
CA GLU A 247 24.66 -7.19 -28.00
C GLU A 247 23.69 -8.12 -27.26
N GLU A 248 22.82 -7.62 -26.37
CA GLU A 248 21.92 -8.49 -25.60
C GLU A 248 20.72 -9.02 -26.41
N THR A 249 20.42 -10.30 -26.19
CA THR A 249 19.26 -10.99 -26.77
C THR A 249 17.97 -10.65 -26.02
N LEU A 250 16.80 -10.84 -26.66
CA LEU A 250 15.51 -10.69 -25.97
C LEU A 250 15.39 -11.62 -24.76
N PHE A 251 16.01 -12.81 -24.80
CA PHE A 251 16.05 -13.72 -23.67
C PHE A 251 16.79 -13.16 -22.46
N GLU A 252 17.95 -12.53 -22.66
CA GLU A 252 18.73 -11.91 -21.59
C GLU A 252 17.98 -10.74 -20.94
N GLN A 253 17.32 -9.92 -21.75
CA GLN A 253 16.46 -8.83 -21.25
C GLN A 253 15.27 -9.37 -20.42
N LEU A 254 14.63 -10.46 -20.86
CA LEU A 254 13.55 -11.11 -20.09
C LEU A 254 14.05 -11.67 -18.74
N LYS A 255 15.25 -12.25 -18.73
CA LYS A 255 15.89 -12.74 -17.52
C LYS A 255 16.21 -11.58 -16.56
N ALA A 256 16.77 -10.49 -17.07
CA ALA A 256 17.05 -9.29 -16.27
C ALA A 256 15.76 -8.70 -15.67
N MET A 257 14.69 -8.61 -16.46
CA MET A 257 13.37 -8.15 -16.02
C MET A 257 12.78 -9.02 -14.91
N ARG A 258 12.92 -10.34 -15.01
CA ARG A 258 12.50 -11.29 -13.98
C ARG A 258 13.24 -11.08 -12.67
N GLU A 259 14.57 -10.99 -12.70
CA GLU A 259 15.36 -10.81 -11.49
C GLU A 259 15.12 -9.43 -10.86
N LEU A 260 14.95 -8.38 -11.67
CA LEU A 260 14.53 -7.06 -11.20
C LEU A 260 13.19 -7.13 -10.44
N SER A 261 12.17 -7.77 -11.01
CA SER A 261 10.85 -7.89 -10.38
C SER A 261 10.91 -8.64 -9.04
N LYS A 262 11.75 -9.68 -8.94
CA LYS A 262 12.01 -10.40 -7.69
C LYS A 262 12.69 -9.51 -6.65
N GLU A 263 13.73 -8.77 -7.05
CA GLU A 263 14.45 -7.87 -6.15
C GLU A 263 13.55 -6.73 -5.64
N ILE A 264 12.68 -6.16 -6.48
CA ILE A 264 11.66 -5.17 -6.07
C ILE A 264 10.72 -5.79 -5.04
N SER A 265 10.13 -6.94 -5.34
CA SER A 265 9.19 -7.59 -4.40
C SER A 265 9.85 -7.90 -3.06
N LYS A 266 11.12 -8.33 -3.09
CA LYS A 266 11.88 -8.66 -1.90
C LYS A 266 12.21 -7.43 -1.05
N ILE A 267 12.75 -6.35 -1.65
CA ILE A 267 13.15 -5.18 -0.86
C ILE A 267 11.94 -4.54 -0.16
N TYR A 268 10.78 -4.46 -0.82
CA TYR A 268 9.56 -3.91 -0.22
C TYR A 268 9.02 -4.82 0.90
N ARG A 269 9.07 -6.15 0.72
CA ARG A 269 8.71 -7.12 1.75
C ARG A 269 9.63 -7.03 2.97
N ASP A 270 10.94 -7.11 2.75
CA ASP A 270 11.95 -7.05 3.81
C ASP A 270 11.85 -5.72 4.58
N THR A 271 11.62 -4.61 3.85
CA THR A 271 11.38 -3.29 4.46
C THR A 271 10.14 -3.28 5.35
N LEU A 272 9.02 -3.82 4.87
CA LEU A 272 7.77 -3.88 5.62
C LEU A 272 7.94 -4.70 6.90
N ASP A 273 8.49 -5.91 6.78
CA ASP A 273 8.69 -6.83 7.89
C ASP A 273 9.65 -6.24 8.93
N ASN A 274 10.77 -5.66 8.51
CA ASN A 274 11.73 -5.01 9.41
C ASN A 274 11.11 -3.79 10.13
N THR A 275 10.30 -3.00 9.42
CA THR A 275 9.60 -1.84 10.00
C THR A 275 8.58 -2.27 11.07
N VAL A 276 7.79 -3.31 10.79
CA VAL A 276 6.80 -3.84 11.73
C VAL A 276 7.50 -4.45 12.95
N ASN A 277 8.54 -5.26 12.73
CA ASN A 277 9.33 -5.90 13.79
C ASN A 277 9.89 -4.87 14.77
N GLU A 278 10.42 -3.75 14.28
CA GLU A 278 11.02 -2.72 15.13
C GLU A 278 9.95 -1.90 15.88
N ILE A 279 8.87 -1.49 15.21
CA ILE A 279 7.80 -0.67 15.85
C ILE A 279 7.00 -1.43 16.89
N PHE A 280 6.83 -2.74 16.69
CA PHE A 280 6.08 -3.60 17.59
C PHE A 280 6.98 -4.50 18.44
N LYS A 281 8.29 -4.24 18.50
CA LYS A 281 9.26 -5.10 19.20
C LYS A 281 8.84 -5.47 20.62
N LYS A 282 8.33 -4.49 21.38
CA LYS A 282 7.83 -4.68 22.74
C LYS A 282 6.55 -5.54 22.77
N GLU A 283 5.58 -5.22 21.93
CA GLU A 283 4.32 -5.97 21.85
C GLU A 283 4.52 -7.40 21.37
N ILE A 284 5.42 -7.63 20.40
CA ILE A 284 5.79 -8.96 19.92
C ILE A 284 6.44 -9.77 21.04
N GLY A 285 7.40 -9.18 21.76
CA GLY A 285 8.05 -9.86 22.88
C GLY A 285 7.07 -10.22 23.99
N THR A 286 6.14 -9.31 24.28
CA THR A 286 5.05 -9.51 25.24
C THR A 286 4.15 -10.66 24.80
N GLU A 287 3.66 -10.62 23.56
CA GLU A 287 2.75 -11.61 23.01
C GLU A 287 3.37 -13.01 22.90
N LYS A 288 4.67 -13.11 22.59
CA LYS A 288 5.42 -14.37 22.67
C LYS A 288 5.37 -14.97 24.09
N ALA A 289 5.61 -14.15 25.11
CA ALA A 289 5.53 -14.59 26.51
C ALA A 289 4.11 -15.03 26.90
N TYR A 290 3.06 -14.31 26.49
CA TYR A 290 1.65 -14.69 26.73
C TYR A 290 1.33 -16.07 26.13
N ARG A 291 1.78 -16.34 24.90
CA ARG A 291 1.57 -17.64 24.23
C ARG A 291 2.30 -18.78 24.92
N GLU A 292 3.55 -18.56 25.31
CA GLU A 292 4.34 -19.54 26.07
C GLU A 292 3.67 -19.86 27.41
N ALA A 293 3.04 -18.86 28.04
CA ALA A 293 2.27 -19.01 29.28
C ALA A 293 0.85 -19.59 29.08
N GLN A 294 0.41 -19.85 27.84
CA GLN A 294 -0.96 -20.26 27.49
C GLN A 294 -2.06 -19.30 27.99
N GLU A 295 -1.71 -18.02 28.08
CA GLU A 295 -2.61 -16.95 28.50
C GLU A 295 -3.37 -16.34 27.31
N LEU A 296 -4.31 -15.44 27.59
CA LEU A 296 -5.06 -14.74 26.55
C LEU A 296 -4.13 -13.83 25.74
N THR A 297 -3.88 -14.24 24.50
CA THR A 297 -3.03 -13.53 23.53
C THR A 297 -3.58 -12.16 23.17
N LYS A 298 -2.74 -11.12 23.19
CA LYS A 298 -3.03 -9.81 22.62
C LYS A 298 -2.34 -9.69 21.28
N SER A 299 -3.14 -9.69 20.21
CA SER A 299 -2.64 -9.33 18.88
C SER A 299 -1.96 -7.94 18.88
N ILE A 300 -1.06 -7.70 17.96
CA ILE A 300 -0.48 -6.36 17.73
C ILE A 300 -1.47 -5.51 16.90
N PRO A 301 -1.61 -4.20 17.17
CA PRO A 301 -2.57 -3.33 16.49
C PRO A 301 -2.04 -2.86 15.12
N TYR A 302 -1.77 -3.83 14.26
CA TYR A 302 -1.28 -3.69 12.91
C TYR A 302 -1.84 -4.83 12.05
N ARG A 303 -2.17 -4.52 10.80
CA ARG A 303 -2.49 -5.53 9.78
C ARG A 303 -2.17 -5.00 8.39
N GLU A 304 -1.40 -5.77 7.64
CA GLU A 304 -1.30 -5.58 6.19
C GLU A 304 -2.54 -6.14 5.48
N ILE A 305 -3.01 -5.41 4.47
CA ILE A 305 -4.17 -5.80 3.65
C ILE A 305 -3.72 -6.06 2.22
N ILE A 306 -2.97 -5.13 1.63
CA ILE A 306 -2.32 -5.30 0.33
C ILE A 306 -0.82 -5.18 0.55
N SER A 307 -0.05 -6.10 -0.01
CA SER A 307 1.41 -6.00 -0.05
C SER A 307 1.92 -6.84 -1.22
N ASP A 308 1.87 -6.25 -2.41
CA ASP A 308 2.26 -6.88 -3.68
C ASP A 308 3.20 -5.95 -4.44
N GLY A 309 4.48 -6.31 -4.49
CA GLY A 309 5.51 -5.45 -5.07
C GLY A 309 5.67 -4.15 -4.29
N ASP A 310 5.52 -3.02 -4.98
CA ASP A 310 5.63 -1.67 -4.44
C ASP A 310 4.32 -1.07 -3.91
N ASP A 311 3.17 -1.74 -4.12
CA ASP A 311 1.86 -1.36 -3.58
C ASP A 311 1.62 -2.02 -2.22
N ILE A 312 1.60 -1.20 -1.17
CA ILE A 312 1.38 -1.62 0.21
C ILE A 312 0.24 -0.81 0.81
N THR A 313 -0.74 -1.52 1.38
CA THR A 313 -1.84 -0.93 2.15
C THR A 313 -1.94 -1.63 3.51
N VAL A 314 -1.81 -0.85 4.58
CA VAL A 314 -1.85 -1.34 5.97
C VAL A 314 -2.85 -0.55 6.80
N ILE A 315 -3.31 -1.17 7.88
CA ILE A 315 -4.05 -0.51 8.96
C ILE A 315 -3.29 -0.66 10.27
N ILE A 316 -3.18 0.42 11.04
CA ILE A 316 -2.39 0.48 12.28
C ILE A 316 -3.08 1.35 13.34
N LYS A 317 -2.75 1.15 14.64
CA LYS A 317 -3.13 2.11 15.69
C LYS A 317 -2.61 3.50 15.32
N SER A 318 -3.49 4.50 15.38
CA SER A 318 -3.21 5.85 14.90
C SER A 318 -1.95 6.49 15.49
N ASN A 319 -1.66 6.25 16.77
CA ASN A 319 -0.49 6.80 17.46
C ASN A 319 0.87 6.28 16.97
N LYS A 320 0.89 5.13 16.26
CA LYS A 320 2.11 4.57 15.66
C LYS A 320 2.29 4.92 14.19
N ALA A 321 1.28 5.52 13.54
CA ALA A 321 1.23 5.69 12.10
C ALA A 321 2.37 6.56 11.53
N LEU A 322 2.63 7.72 12.12
CA LEU A 322 3.67 8.64 11.64
C LEU A 322 5.08 8.05 11.85
N GLN A 323 5.30 7.41 13.01
CA GLN A 323 6.55 6.70 13.28
C GLN A 323 6.76 5.54 12.31
N PHE A 324 5.68 4.81 11.97
CA PHE A 324 5.70 3.76 10.96
C PHE A 324 6.15 4.26 9.59
N CYS A 325 5.58 5.35 9.11
CA CYS A 325 5.97 5.90 7.81
C CYS A 325 7.41 6.43 7.79
N ASP A 326 7.85 7.12 8.84
CA ASP A 326 9.24 7.59 8.95
C ASP A 326 10.24 6.42 9.00
N LEU A 327 9.96 5.41 9.82
CA LEU A 327 10.82 4.23 9.90
C LEU A 327 10.81 3.42 8.60
N PHE A 328 9.67 3.31 7.91
CA PHE A 328 9.58 2.62 6.63
C PHE A 328 10.52 3.25 5.60
N VAL A 329 10.50 4.59 5.46
CA VAL A 329 11.39 5.30 4.51
C VAL A 329 12.86 5.06 4.86
N LYS A 330 13.24 5.17 6.14
CA LYS A 330 14.62 4.95 6.60
C LYS A 330 15.08 3.51 6.37
N THR A 331 14.20 2.54 6.64
CA THR A 331 14.48 1.12 6.42
C THR A 331 14.64 0.81 4.94
N LEU A 332 13.77 1.34 4.07
CA LEU A 332 13.85 1.13 2.62
C LEU A 332 15.18 1.60 2.04
N GLU A 333 15.65 2.76 2.49
CA GLU A 333 16.95 3.30 2.11
C GLU A 333 18.11 2.43 2.60
N LYS A 334 18.05 1.98 3.86
CA LYS A 334 19.06 1.11 4.45
C LYS A 334 19.14 -0.24 3.73
N GLU A 335 18.00 -0.86 3.44
CA GLU A 335 17.93 -2.13 2.69
C GLU A 335 18.56 -1.97 1.30
N LYS A 336 18.29 -0.84 0.64
CA LYS A 336 18.88 -0.53 -0.67
C LYS A 336 20.40 -0.38 -0.60
N GLU A 337 20.90 0.33 0.41
CA GLU A 337 22.33 0.60 0.64
C GLU A 337 23.10 -0.65 1.07
N GLY A 338 22.44 -1.63 1.70
CA GLY A 338 23.02 -2.90 2.11
C GLY A 338 23.58 -3.76 0.96
N GLY A 339 23.27 -3.42 -0.30
CA GLY A 339 23.94 -3.99 -1.47
C GLY A 339 23.49 -5.39 -1.88
N ASN A 340 22.48 -5.96 -1.21
CA ASN A 340 21.93 -7.29 -1.47
C ASN A 340 21.09 -7.39 -2.77
N TYR A 341 20.94 -6.27 -3.48
CA TYR A 341 20.06 -6.15 -4.66
C TYR A 341 20.86 -5.61 -5.85
N SER A 342 21.35 -6.54 -6.67
CA SER A 342 22.31 -6.29 -7.74
C SER A 342 21.69 -5.58 -8.94
N HIS A 343 20.47 -5.97 -9.33
CA HIS A 343 19.71 -5.38 -10.43
C HIS A 343 19.08 -4.04 -10.03
N LEU A 344 18.92 -3.79 -8.74
CA LEU A 344 18.46 -2.51 -8.22
C LEU A 344 19.54 -1.43 -8.13
N LYS A 345 20.83 -1.70 -8.39
CA LYS A 345 21.91 -0.70 -8.20
C LYS A 345 21.63 0.65 -8.88
N ASP A 346 21.06 0.62 -10.08
CA ASP A 346 20.71 1.81 -10.85
C ASP A 346 19.26 2.30 -10.65
N PHE A 347 18.48 1.58 -9.84
CA PHE A 347 17.13 1.99 -9.45
C PHE A 347 17.18 2.98 -8.30
N HIS A 348 16.40 4.05 -8.44
CA HIS A 348 16.13 4.97 -7.35
C HIS A 348 14.82 4.58 -6.67
N ILE A 349 14.93 3.95 -5.52
CA ILE A 349 13.76 3.53 -4.75
C ILE A 349 13.34 4.69 -3.84
N SER A 350 12.14 5.23 -4.11
CA SER A 350 11.45 6.17 -3.25
C SER A 350 9.95 5.90 -3.28
N VAL A 351 9.21 6.42 -2.30
CA VAL A 351 7.79 6.13 -2.12
C VAL A 351 6.94 7.37 -1.90
N GLY A 352 5.69 7.31 -2.34
CA GLY A 352 4.62 8.19 -1.91
C GLY A 352 3.83 7.51 -0.80
N ILE A 353 3.56 8.24 0.28
CA ILE A 353 2.84 7.74 1.44
C ILE A 353 1.58 8.60 1.65
N GLY A 354 0.43 7.95 1.76
CA GLY A 354 -0.83 8.60 2.13
C GLY A 354 -1.40 8.00 3.41
N ILE A 355 -1.75 8.84 4.39
CA ILE A 355 -2.30 8.39 5.68
C ILE A 355 -3.69 8.99 5.93
N ALA A 356 -4.70 8.14 6.03
CA ALA A 356 -6.05 8.53 6.46
C ALA A 356 -6.26 8.12 7.93
N PHE A 357 -6.36 9.11 8.83
CA PHE A 357 -6.76 8.89 10.21
C PHE A 357 -8.28 8.91 10.32
N VAL A 358 -8.87 7.78 10.70
CA VAL A 358 -10.32 7.57 10.75
C VAL A 358 -10.74 6.94 12.07
N HIS A 359 -11.99 7.14 12.47
CA HIS A 359 -12.60 6.29 13.48
C HIS A 359 -12.60 4.83 13.01
N ASP A 360 -12.40 3.90 13.93
CA ASP A 360 -12.35 2.46 13.66
C ASP A 360 -13.59 1.86 12.98
N LYS A 361 -14.77 2.46 13.17
CA LYS A 361 -16.04 2.08 12.49
C LYS A 361 -16.25 2.78 11.15
N PHE A 362 -15.33 3.65 10.73
CA PHE A 362 -15.43 4.35 9.45
C PHE A 362 -15.32 3.35 8.29
N PRO A 363 -16.10 3.50 7.20
CA PRO A 363 -16.03 2.60 6.05
C PRO A 363 -14.61 2.52 5.49
N PHE A 364 -14.05 1.30 5.44
CA PHE A 364 -12.66 1.12 5.08
C PHE A 364 -12.40 1.50 3.63
N SER A 365 -13.31 1.15 2.71
CA SER A 365 -13.18 1.52 1.29
C SER A 365 -13.01 3.03 1.11
N THR A 366 -13.79 3.83 1.83
CA THR A 366 -13.66 5.29 1.83
C THR A 366 -12.34 5.75 2.47
N ALA A 367 -11.88 5.11 3.54
CA ALA A 367 -10.58 5.43 4.15
C ALA A 367 -9.42 5.13 3.18
N TYR A 368 -9.50 4.01 2.48
CA TYR A 368 -8.56 3.62 1.44
C TYR A 368 -8.55 4.62 0.28
N ASP A 369 -9.71 5.00 -0.27
CA ASP A 369 -9.81 5.98 -1.36
C ASP A 369 -9.13 7.32 -0.98
N ILE A 370 -9.27 7.72 0.28
CA ILE A 370 -8.62 8.93 0.81
C ILE A 370 -7.11 8.71 0.94
N ALA A 371 -6.67 7.59 1.51
CA ALA A 371 -5.25 7.25 1.61
C ALA A 371 -4.57 7.19 0.23
N GLU A 372 -5.22 6.62 -0.78
CA GLU A 372 -4.74 6.56 -2.16
C GLU A 372 -4.61 7.97 -2.78
N GLN A 373 -5.60 8.84 -2.57
CA GLN A 373 -5.52 10.24 -3.03
C GLN A 373 -4.42 11.04 -2.33
N LEU A 374 -4.20 10.79 -1.03
CA LEU A 374 -3.11 11.40 -0.27
C LEU A 374 -1.75 10.92 -0.78
N CYS A 375 -1.61 9.63 -1.08
CA CYS A 375 -0.41 9.10 -1.72
C CYS A 375 -0.17 9.78 -3.08
N LYS A 376 -1.20 9.92 -3.93
CA LYS A 376 -1.12 10.67 -5.19
C LYS A 376 -0.68 12.13 -4.99
N ASN A 377 -1.17 12.82 -3.94
CA ASN A 377 -0.71 14.16 -3.60
C ASN A 377 0.77 14.17 -3.19
N ALA A 378 1.20 13.21 -2.37
CA ALA A 378 2.59 13.06 -1.96
C ALA A 378 3.50 12.87 -3.19
N LYS A 379 3.15 11.93 -4.08
CA LYS A 379 3.86 11.70 -5.35
C LYS A 379 3.94 12.96 -6.21
N LYS A 380 2.85 13.73 -6.28
CA LYS A 380 2.84 15.00 -7.01
C LYS A 380 3.85 16.00 -6.45
N ARG A 381 3.94 16.13 -5.12
CA ARG A 381 4.97 16.97 -4.47
C ARG A 381 6.38 16.46 -4.78
N GLY A 382 6.58 15.15 -4.82
CA GLY A 382 7.85 14.54 -5.23
C GLY A 382 8.27 14.91 -6.66
N LEU A 383 7.30 14.99 -7.60
CA LEU A 383 7.54 15.39 -8.99
C LEU A 383 7.82 16.90 -9.14
N GLU A 384 7.21 17.74 -8.31
CA GLU A 384 7.46 19.20 -8.28
C GLU A 384 8.93 19.53 -7.96
N TYR A 385 9.58 18.68 -7.17
CA TYR A 385 10.98 18.83 -6.72
C TYR A 385 11.83 17.62 -7.12
N GLN A 386 11.68 17.14 -8.36
CA GLN A 386 12.53 16.07 -8.90
C GLN A 386 13.99 16.52 -9.02
N PHE A 387 14.91 15.55 -8.95
CA PHE A 387 16.35 15.77 -9.12
C PHE A 387 16.96 14.72 -10.04
N ARG A 388 18.17 14.97 -10.54
CA ARG A 388 18.87 14.02 -11.40
C ARG A 388 19.80 13.11 -10.62
N LYS A 389 19.68 11.81 -10.84
CA LYS A 389 20.59 10.78 -10.34
C LYS A 389 20.90 9.81 -11.48
N ASN A 390 22.18 9.56 -11.78
CA ASN A 390 22.63 8.69 -12.88
C ASN A 390 21.95 9.01 -14.24
N ASN A 391 21.83 10.30 -14.58
CA ASN A 391 21.13 10.83 -15.77
C ASN A 391 19.63 10.50 -15.86
N ILE A 392 19.00 10.08 -14.77
CA ILE A 392 17.56 9.82 -14.68
C ILE A 392 16.94 10.85 -13.75
N ASP A 393 15.79 11.40 -14.15
CA ASP A 393 14.98 12.25 -13.27
C ASP A 393 14.25 11.36 -12.25
N VAL A 394 14.54 11.60 -10.97
CA VAL A 394 14.05 10.81 -9.84
C VAL A 394 13.45 11.73 -8.77
N THR A 395 12.66 11.16 -7.86
CA THR A 395 11.91 11.92 -6.85
C THR A 395 12.29 11.51 -5.43
N HIS A 396 12.10 12.44 -4.49
CA HIS A 396 12.20 12.15 -3.06
C HIS A 396 11.03 11.28 -2.57
N SER A 397 11.25 10.52 -1.51
CA SER A 397 10.12 9.94 -0.76
C SER A 397 9.28 11.08 -0.16
N SER A 398 7.97 10.86 -0.04
CA SER A 398 7.04 11.92 0.34
C SER A 398 5.86 11.36 1.12
N MET A 399 5.26 12.17 1.99
CA MET A 399 4.13 11.78 2.82
C MET A 399 3.06 12.87 2.89
N ASP A 400 1.80 12.49 2.71
CA ASP A 400 0.63 13.32 2.97
C ASP A 400 -0.32 12.60 3.94
N PHE A 401 -1.07 13.35 4.73
CA PHE A 401 -1.99 12.78 5.72
C PHE A 401 -3.26 13.61 5.90
N GLN A 402 -4.32 13.01 6.41
CA GLN A 402 -5.58 13.69 6.72
C GLN A 402 -6.29 13.05 7.90
N ILE A 403 -6.82 13.88 8.81
CA ILE A 403 -7.70 13.44 9.88
C ILE A 403 -9.15 13.62 9.44
N ILE A 404 -9.95 12.56 9.57
CA ILE A 404 -11.36 12.51 9.18
C ILE A 404 -12.19 12.37 10.46
N LYS A 405 -12.73 13.49 10.95
CA LYS A 405 -13.49 13.54 12.21
C LYS A 405 -14.99 13.26 12.01
N SER A 406 -15.59 13.74 10.92
CA SER A 406 -16.97 13.45 10.50
C SER A 406 -17.28 14.13 9.16
N GLY A 407 -18.19 13.57 8.36
CA GLY A 407 -18.82 14.29 7.24
C GLY A 407 -17.93 14.60 6.03
N MET A 408 -16.77 13.95 5.90
CA MET A 408 -15.90 14.14 4.75
C MET A 408 -16.37 13.29 3.56
N THR A 409 -16.45 13.90 2.38
CA THR A 409 -16.62 13.20 1.11
C THR A 409 -15.29 12.56 0.67
N THR A 410 -15.32 11.73 -0.38
CA THR A 410 -14.13 11.07 -0.91
C THR A 410 -13.14 12.02 -1.59
N ASP A 411 -13.48 13.28 -1.88
CA ASP A 411 -12.60 14.19 -2.63
C ASP A 411 -11.74 15.07 -1.71
N ILE A 412 -10.47 14.67 -1.52
CA ILE A 412 -9.54 15.39 -0.64
C ILE A 412 -9.21 16.79 -1.15
N LYS A 413 -9.19 17.00 -2.47
CA LYS A 413 -8.81 18.27 -3.08
C LYS A 413 -9.87 19.33 -2.78
N ASN A 414 -11.13 18.99 -3.01
CA ASN A 414 -12.27 19.86 -2.73
C ASN A 414 -12.49 20.07 -1.24
N PHE A 415 -12.28 19.04 -0.42
CA PHE A 415 -12.32 19.18 1.03
C PHE A 415 -11.27 20.18 1.52
N ARG A 416 -10.03 20.09 1.02
CA ARG A 416 -8.94 20.95 1.49
C ARG A 416 -9.07 22.40 1.02
N SER A 417 -9.48 22.64 -0.22
CA SER A 417 -9.75 23.99 -0.73
C SER A 417 -10.87 24.69 0.04
N SER A 418 -11.83 23.91 0.56
CA SER A 418 -12.96 24.43 1.32
C SER A 418 -12.61 24.73 2.78
N ASN A 419 -11.76 23.94 3.42
CA ASN A 419 -11.59 23.98 4.89
C ASN A 419 -10.24 24.49 5.39
N TYR A 420 -9.22 24.58 4.53
CA TYR A 420 -7.85 24.92 4.97
C TYR A 420 -7.27 26.19 4.34
N TYR A 421 -8.13 27.12 3.95
CA TYR A 421 -7.74 28.44 3.46
C TYR A 421 -8.48 29.53 4.22
N LEU A 422 -7.72 30.46 4.78
CA LEU A 422 -8.21 31.74 5.30
C LEU A 422 -8.20 32.78 4.17
N ASP A 423 -9.07 33.78 4.28
CA ASP A 423 -9.12 34.94 3.39
C ASP A 423 -9.13 34.60 1.90
N LYS A 424 -10.02 33.67 1.51
CA LYS A 424 -10.13 33.15 0.13
C LYS A 424 -10.33 34.21 -0.96
N ASN A 425 -10.73 35.43 -0.58
CA ASN A 425 -10.95 36.56 -1.49
C ASN A 425 -9.70 37.43 -1.71
N ASN A 426 -8.60 37.20 -0.98
CA ASN A 426 -7.32 37.89 -1.19
C ASN A 426 -6.55 37.30 -2.37
N GLN A 427 -5.66 38.11 -2.97
CA GLN A 427 -4.79 37.67 -4.08
C GLN A 427 -3.83 36.54 -3.66
N GLU A 428 -3.41 36.53 -2.39
CA GLU A 428 -2.61 35.45 -1.79
C GLU A 428 -3.32 34.90 -0.55
N PRO A 429 -4.22 33.90 -0.69
CA PRO A 429 -4.93 33.32 0.44
C PRO A 429 -3.96 32.53 1.33
N LYS A 430 -4.12 32.67 2.65
CA LYS A 430 -3.30 31.93 3.61
C LYS A 430 -3.80 30.49 3.73
N CYS A 431 -2.87 29.54 3.61
CA CYS A 431 -3.17 28.12 3.66
C CYS A 431 -2.72 27.51 4.98
N LEU A 432 -3.59 26.75 5.61
CA LEU A 432 -3.29 26.08 6.89
C LEU A 432 -2.37 24.86 6.71
N LEU A 433 -2.29 24.30 5.50
CA LEU A 433 -1.54 23.07 5.24
C LEU A 433 -0.19 23.35 4.58
N ARG A 434 0.85 22.70 5.08
CA ARG A 434 2.19 22.60 4.48
C ARG A 434 2.40 21.26 3.77
N ARG A 435 1.80 20.19 4.31
CA ARG A 435 1.77 18.86 3.71
C ARG A 435 1.31 18.89 2.24
N PRO A 436 1.80 18.00 1.37
CA PRO A 436 2.70 16.86 1.63
C PRO A 436 4.12 17.24 2.07
N TYR A 437 4.81 16.37 2.78
CA TYR A 437 6.20 16.56 3.23
C TYR A 437 7.16 15.68 2.42
N LEU A 438 8.36 16.19 2.14
CA LEU A 438 9.44 15.51 1.43
C LEU A 438 10.50 14.99 2.41
N TYR A 439 10.96 13.76 2.21
CA TYR A 439 12.12 13.19 2.89
C TYR A 439 13.39 13.51 2.10
N ILE A 440 14.21 14.41 2.65
CA ILE A 440 15.38 14.97 1.96
C ILE A 440 16.63 14.64 2.78
N LYS A 441 17.66 14.10 2.11
CA LYS A 441 18.94 13.72 2.73
C LYS A 441 19.92 14.89 2.87
N GLU A 442 19.92 15.82 1.92
CA GLU A 442 20.87 16.93 1.86
C GLU A 442 20.11 18.25 1.79
N ASN A 443 20.59 19.28 2.50
CA ASN A 443 20.01 20.62 2.40
C ASN A 443 20.12 21.14 0.97
N ASN A 444 19.07 20.90 0.19
CA ASN A 444 18.92 21.42 -1.14
C ASN A 444 18.27 22.79 -1.03
N ASN A 445 19.04 23.86 -1.24
CA ASN A 445 18.57 25.24 -1.16
C ASN A 445 17.41 25.57 -2.12
N THR A 446 17.09 24.67 -3.06
CA THR A 446 15.96 24.84 -3.99
C THR A 446 14.62 24.39 -3.41
N ILE A 447 14.61 23.55 -2.36
CA ILE A 447 13.38 23.06 -1.74
C ILE A 447 13.05 23.93 -0.53
N PRO A 448 11.86 24.55 -0.47
CA PRO A 448 11.44 25.33 0.70
C PRO A 448 11.42 24.48 1.97
N LYS A 449 11.99 25.00 3.07
CA LYS A 449 12.15 24.27 4.33
C LYS A 449 10.80 23.83 4.90
N GLU A 450 9.73 24.60 4.68
CA GLU A 450 8.36 24.28 5.10
C GLU A 450 7.81 22.97 4.53
N TYR A 451 8.39 22.46 3.43
CA TYR A 451 7.95 21.24 2.78
C TYR A 451 8.77 20.02 3.17
N THR A 452 9.76 20.15 4.06
CA THR A 452 10.58 19.01 4.47
C THR A 452 10.00 18.33 5.70
N TYR A 453 10.08 17.00 5.75
CA TYR A 453 9.66 16.24 6.92
C TYR A 453 10.55 16.54 8.14
N SER A 454 11.83 16.84 7.92
CA SER A 454 12.74 17.32 8.99
C SER A 454 12.20 18.58 9.66
N ASN A 455 11.68 19.54 8.90
CA ASN A 455 11.09 20.74 9.49
C ASN A 455 9.80 20.45 10.27
N PHE A 456 8.98 19.50 9.81
CA PHE A 456 7.82 19.05 10.58
C PHE A 456 8.25 18.49 11.96
N ILE A 457 9.30 17.67 12.01
CA ILE A 457 9.84 17.12 13.26
C ILE A 457 10.49 18.19 14.13
N ASP A 458 11.28 19.11 13.55
CA ASP A 458 11.90 20.22 14.28
C ASP A 458 10.84 21.08 14.97
N THR A 459 9.78 21.46 14.23
CA THR A 459 8.69 22.28 14.76
C THR A 459 7.87 21.52 15.83
N HIS A 460 7.69 20.20 15.69
CA HIS A 460 7.08 19.40 16.75
C HIS A 460 7.94 19.40 18.02
N THR A 461 9.25 19.17 17.87
CA THR A 461 10.21 19.14 18.98
C THR A 461 10.30 20.49 19.69
N GLU A 462 10.26 21.59 18.94
CA GLU A 462 10.15 22.95 19.48
C GLU A 462 8.92 23.10 20.39
N LEU A 463 7.73 22.73 19.90
CA LEU A 463 6.49 22.83 20.68
C LEU A 463 6.51 21.97 21.95
N VAL A 464 7.09 20.76 21.88
CA VAL A 464 7.29 19.89 23.04
C VAL A 464 8.22 20.55 24.07
N ASN A 465 9.38 21.06 23.63
CA ASN A 465 10.38 21.67 24.50
C ASN A 465 9.88 22.96 25.19
N LEU A 466 8.98 23.70 24.54
CA LEU A 466 8.33 24.86 25.17
C LEU A 466 7.39 24.46 26.33
N GLY A 467 6.98 23.20 26.41
CA GLY A 467 6.11 22.68 27.45
C GLY A 467 4.78 23.45 27.54
N ILE A 468 4.20 23.78 26.39
CA ILE A 468 2.92 24.49 26.29
C ILE A 468 1.80 23.54 26.70
N ALA A 469 0.90 23.99 27.59
CA ALA A 469 -0.21 23.17 28.04
C ALA A 469 -1.12 22.73 26.87
N ASN A 470 -1.58 21.48 26.89
CA ASN A 470 -2.39 20.87 25.83
C ASN A 470 -3.63 21.69 25.46
N ASN A 471 -4.32 22.27 26.45
CA ASN A 471 -5.49 23.11 26.20
C ASN A 471 -5.17 24.38 25.40
N LYS A 472 -3.95 24.93 25.54
CA LYS A 472 -3.48 26.09 24.77
C LYS A 472 -3.08 25.71 23.35
N LEU A 473 -2.49 24.53 23.14
CA LEU A 473 -2.23 24.01 21.80
C LEU A 473 -3.54 23.73 21.04
N LYS A 474 -4.55 23.17 21.71
CA LYS A 474 -5.90 23.01 21.15
C LYS A 474 -6.55 24.35 20.83
N ALA A 475 -6.42 25.34 21.71
CA ALA A 475 -6.89 26.70 21.43
C ALA A 475 -6.21 27.30 20.19
N LEU A 476 -4.89 27.08 20.02
CA LEU A 476 -4.16 27.54 18.85
C LEU A 476 -4.62 26.83 17.57
N GLN A 477 -4.89 25.53 17.62
CA GLN A 477 -5.46 24.78 16.50
C GLN A 477 -6.81 25.36 16.06
N HIS A 478 -7.69 25.65 17.03
CA HIS A 478 -9.00 26.27 16.76
C HIS A 478 -8.86 27.69 16.22
N ALA A 479 -7.90 28.47 16.73
CA ALA A 479 -7.63 29.82 16.26
C ALA A 479 -7.23 29.83 14.77
N TYR A 480 -6.37 28.90 14.35
CA TYR A 480 -6.02 28.72 12.93
C TYR A 480 -7.22 28.46 12.03
N ALA A 481 -8.23 27.73 12.51
CA ALA A 481 -9.45 27.45 11.75
C ALA A 481 -10.45 28.63 11.75
N THR A 482 -10.18 29.69 12.52
CA THR A 482 -11.12 30.79 12.76
C THR A 482 -10.70 32.08 12.04
N SER A 483 -9.60 32.72 12.48
CA SER A 483 -9.12 33.98 11.90
C SER A 483 -7.70 34.33 12.35
N GLU A 484 -7.04 35.24 11.64
CA GLU A 484 -5.71 35.74 12.05
C GLU A 484 -5.72 36.43 13.41
N MET A 485 -6.77 37.19 13.71
CA MET A 485 -6.90 37.91 14.98
C MET A 485 -6.95 36.95 16.18
N GLU A 486 -7.64 35.82 16.03
CA GLU A 486 -7.69 34.77 17.05
C GLU A 486 -6.33 34.10 17.24
N ILE A 487 -5.57 33.89 16.15
CA ILE A 487 -4.21 33.32 16.22
C ILE A 487 -3.31 34.25 17.03
N ASP A 488 -3.31 35.54 16.72
CA ASP A 488 -2.50 36.53 17.42
C ASP A 488 -2.87 36.63 18.90
N TYR A 489 -4.17 36.61 19.21
CA TYR A 489 -4.66 36.60 20.58
C TYR A 489 -4.15 35.39 21.37
N VAL A 490 -4.32 34.17 20.83
CA VAL A 490 -3.86 32.95 21.50
C VAL A 490 -2.34 32.92 21.66
N ILE A 491 -1.59 33.37 20.65
CA ILE A 491 -0.14 33.46 20.73
C ILE A 491 0.29 34.45 21.81
N GLN A 492 -0.32 35.63 21.91
CA GLN A 492 -0.02 36.59 22.99
C GLN A 492 -0.30 35.98 24.37
N MET A 493 -1.39 35.23 24.53
CA MET A 493 -1.67 34.52 25.77
C MET A 493 -0.61 33.48 26.12
N ILE A 494 -0.08 32.76 25.13
CA ILE A 494 1.00 31.79 25.32
C ILE A 494 2.29 32.54 25.70
N LYS A 495 2.65 33.59 24.96
CA LYS A 495 3.82 34.46 25.20
C LYS A 495 3.84 35.06 26.61
N ALA A 496 2.68 35.48 27.11
CA ALA A 496 2.56 36.04 28.46
C ALA A 496 2.89 35.03 29.57
N ARG A 497 2.72 33.73 29.30
CA ARG A 497 2.97 32.64 30.28
C ARG A 497 4.29 31.93 30.06
N LYS A 498 4.73 31.83 28.81
CA LYS A 498 5.95 31.16 28.37
C LYS A 498 6.74 32.21 27.60
N LYS A 499 7.93 32.59 28.08
CA LYS A 499 8.83 33.54 27.42
C LYS A 499 9.39 32.92 26.12
N CYS A 500 8.55 32.73 25.11
CA CYS A 500 8.88 32.10 23.84
C CYS A 500 8.35 32.94 22.68
N GLU A 501 9.03 32.91 21.54
CA GLU A 501 8.54 33.54 20.32
C GLU A 501 7.96 32.49 19.38
N LEU A 502 6.62 32.48 19.26
CA LEU A 502 5.94 31.67 18.25
C LEU A 502 5.69 32.52 17.01
N GLN A 503 6.05 31.98 15.84
CA GLN A 503 5.84 32.59 14.52
C GLN A 503 4.73 31.80 13.80
N PRO A 504 3.48 32.30 13.77
CA PRO A 504 2.33 31.52 13.29
C PRO A 504 2.37 31.18 11.80
N TRP A 505 3.13 31.93 11.02
CA TRP A 505 3.16 31.85 9.56
C TRP A 505 4.60 31.73 9.04
N MET A 506 4.79 30.87 8.05
CA MET A 506 6.00 30.75 7.24
C MET A 506 5.59 31.05 5.79
N GLY A 507 5.85 32.29 5.35
CA GLY A 507 5.22 32.81 4.13
C GLY A 507 3.70 32.86 4.27
N ASN A 508 2.98 32.27 3.31
CA ASN A 508 1.51 32.16 3.33
C ASN A 508 1.00 30.83 3.93
N LYS A 509 1.86 30.07 4.61
CA LYS A 509 1.54 28.76 5.20
C LYS A 509 1.57 28.79 6.72
N ALA A 510 0.64 28.10 7.37
CA ALA A 510 0.63 27.99 8.83
C ALA A 510 1.82 27.15 9.33
N THR A 511 2.59 27.70 10.26
CA THR A 511 3.79 27.03 10.82
C THR A 511 3.42 25.81 11.65
N TYR A 512 2.42 25.92 12.53
CA TYR A 512 2.16 24.90 13.55
C TYR A 512 0.96 24.01 13.23
N PHE A 513 0.09 24.39 12.29
CA PHE A 513 -1.23 23.77 12.13
C PHE A 513 -1.18 22.26 11.85
N ASP A 514 -0.36 21.81 10.90
CA ASP A 514 -0.24 20.38 10.56
C ASP A 514 0.15 19.53 11.79
N ILE A 515 1.01 20.04 12.67
CA ILE A 515 1.45 19.37 13.91
C ILE A 515 0.34 19.37 14.95
N LEU A 516 -0.35 20.50 15.10
CA LEU A 516 -1.51 20.63 15.99
C LEU A 516 -2.66 19.71 15.54
N ASP A 517 -2.80 19.47 14.24
CA ASP A 517 -3.82 18.59 13.66
C ASP A 517 -3.62 17.12 14.06
N VAL A 518 -2.37 16.70 14.23
CA VAL A 518 -2.00 15.34 14.67
C VAL A 518 -1.39 15.27 16.08
N TRP A 519 -1.50 16.35 16.87
CA TRP A 519 -0.84 16.45 18.17
C TRP A 519 -1.19 15.31 19.12
N ASP A 520 -2.46 14.94 19.18
CA ASP A 520 -2.91 13.86 20.06
C ASP A 520 -2.45 12.47 19.55
N TYR A 521 -2.14 12.31 18.25
CA TYR A 521 -1.58 11.07 17.70
C TYR A 521 -0.05 10.98 17.85
N LEU A 522 0.65 12.11 18.01
CA LEU A 522 2.11 12.13 18.22
C LEU A 522 2.54 11.75 19.65
N LYS A 523 1.64 11.87 20.63
CA LYS A 523 1.94 11.62 22.05
C LYS A 523 2.25 10.16 22.37
N GLY A 524 1.70 9.20 21.61
CA GLY A 524 1.95 7.78 21.83
C GLY A 524 3.36 7.28 21.47
N GLY A 525 4.23 8.18 20.98
CA GLY A 525 5.65 7.89 20.69
C GLY A 525 6.62 8.24 21.83
N GLN A 526 6.16 8.87 22.92
CA GLN A 526 6.98 8.94 24.13
C GLN A 526 6.96 7.56 24.79
N ILE A 527 8.09 6.86 24.67
CA ILE A 527 8.42 5.78 25.60
C ILE A 527 8.27 6.39 26.99
N ASP A 528 7.30 5.91 27.74
CA ASP A 528 7.14 6.22 29.14
C ASP A 528 8.35 5.61 29.86
N GLU A 529 9.48 6.33 29.89
CA GLU A 529 10.66 5.97 30.69
C GLU A 529 10.41 6.18 32.20
N ASN A 530 9.21 6.64 32.58
CA ASN A 530 8.84 6.91 33.97
C ASN A 530 7.81 5.93 34.56
N LEU A 531 7.52 4.80 33.91
CA LEU A 531 6.97 3.64 34.64
C LEU A 531 8.12 2.87 35.33
N THR A 532 8.87 3.61 36.14
CA THR A 532 9.63 3.04 37.25
C THR A 532 8.78 3.17 38.50
N THR A 533 8.48 2.01 39.09
CA THR A 533 8.15 1.74 40.50
C THR A 533 6.86 2.29 41.10
N ASP A 534 6.16 1.37 41.77
CA ASP A 534 5.04 1.50 42.73
C ASP A 534 3.66 1.70 42.04
N ASP A 535 2.71 0.75 42.01
CA ASP A 535 2.20 -0.19 43.03
C ASP A 535 1.62 -1.48 42.41
#